data_AF-A0A8X6NIZ7-F1
#
_entry.id   AF-A0A8X6NIZ7-F1
#
_cell.length_a   1.000
_cell.length_b   1.000
_cell.length_c   1.000
_cell.angle_alpha   90.00
_cell.angle_beta   90.00
_cell.angle_gamma   90.00
#
_symmetry.space_group_name_H-M   'P 1'
#
loop_
_entity.id
_entity.type
_entity.pdbx_description
1 polymer ?
#
loop_
_entity_poly.entity_id
_entity_poly.type
_entity_poly.pdbx_seq_one_letter_code
_entity_poly.pdbx_strand_id
1 'polypeptide(L)'
;MLHLLTLVLLVLSSFSYVINAKKDFYRAAVLELAQITNISYPAPDKLRKHLEIYDIAAKTAAKKEADIIVFPESGLLPFKKPSREWLLNFIEDIPDPKKAIVNPCEEASQFNNLPILRKLSCLARDNNIYVVANTADFKKCDINSNCNRNKNSKNCTSCPDDGHFFYNTNVVFDRDGTLVAKYYKRHLYFEAEMNTPDFPENAYFDTEFGKFTTVICFDLIFKDSVKALEEPSVLNVAYPTYWFDHTPLIFFAPPFQQAWSMANKVNLLAANTHHPPTGSLGSGIYSPNRGALIYTFNPDGRSKLLISNVPTMQDGLIHAYDLRPRRFLIENGQAIPEEGEEEPVFQKECLTTILKEDENSTDYRCDPTSVDRYQFKKLKKNEGEIEICDNDFCCSLSYQAESMNEDYFFGVTGKDMSFYNVFKFGTQSCFLARCESIEGKACTNYILKSNTVFRRVEIKGNFLNDQILPFAIDSDVRLTNKNKWSFDQKSRMMYSNFNKQSSLLFFGLHGRLFDRDKNIYDESNSAPYYSSIGPLLTLGLSLSFILVTL
;
A
#
# COMPACT_ATOMS: atom_id res chain seq x y z
N MET A 1 -49.74 -48.85 -3.65
CA MET A 1 -49.47 -47.62 -2.89
C MET A 1 -48.21 -47.68 -2.00
N LEU A 2 -47.63 -48.87 -1.75
CA LEU A 2 -46.40 -49.02 -0.95
C LEU A 2 -45.08 -48.92 -1.76
N HIS A 3 -45.12 -49.09 -3.09
CA HIS A 3 -43.91 -48.97 -3.94
C HIS A 3 -43.60 -47.55 -4.42
N LEU A 4 -44.53 -46.60 -4.25
CA LEU A 4 -44.30 -45.20 -4.63
C LEU A 4 -43.60 -44.40 -3.52
N LEU A 5 -43.76 -44.80 -2.25
CA LEU A 5 -43.11 -44.12 -1.10
C LEU A 5 -41.62 -44.43 -0.98
N THR A 6 -41.18 -45.65 -1.34
CA THR A 6 -39.76 -46.02 -1.31
C THR A 6 -38.94 -45.32 -2.40
N LEU A 7 -39.55 -45.01 -3.55
CA LEU A 7 -38.87 -44.26 -4.61
C LEU A 7 -38.71 -42.77 -4.25
N VAL A 8 -39.69 -42.17 -3.57
CA VAL A 8 -39.61 -40.77 -3.12
C VAL A 8 -38.61 -40.59 -1.97
N LEU A 9 -38.47 -41.57 -1.09
CA LEU A 9 -37.44 -41.55 -0.03
C LEU A 9 -36.02 -41.76 -0.56
N LEU A 10 -35.84 -42.54 -1.65
CA LEU A 10 -34.54 -42.67 -2.32
C LEU A 10 -34.16 -41.42 -3.13
N VAL A 11 -35.12 -40.74 -3.76
CA VAL A 11 -34.88 -39.45 -4.46
C VAL A 11 -34.64 -38.30 -3.46
N LEU A 12 -35.22 -38.36 -2.26
CA LEU A 12 -34.94 -37.39 -1.19
C LEU A 12 -33.62 -37.66 -0.43
N SER A 13 -33.05 -38.87 -0.53
CA SER A 13 -31.68 -39.16 -0.04
C SER A 13 -30.56 -38.75 -1.00
N SER A 14 -30.91 -38.34 -2.23
CA SER A 14 -29.97 -37.73 -3.19
C SER A 14 -29.96 -36.20 -3.15
N PHE A 15 -30.57 -35.57 -2.15
CA PHE A 15 -30.06 -34.27 -1.69
C PHE A 15 -28.72 -34.53 -1.01
N SER A 16 -27.69 -34.67 -1.85
CA SER A 16 -26.32 -34.50 -1.45
C SER A 16 -26.28 -33.27 -0.56
N TYR A 17 -25.96 -33.48 0.72
CA TYR A 17 -25.23 -32.48 1.48
C TYR A 17 -23.99 -32.18 0.65
N VAL A 18 -24.10 -31.21 -0.27
CA VAL A 18 -22.95 -30.48 -0.74
C VAL A 18 -22.51 -29.72 0.50
N ILE A 19 -21.73 -30.40 1.34
CA ILE A 19 -20.78 -29.73 2.21
C ILE A 19 -19.97 -28.93 1.21
N ASN A 20 -20.28 -27.64 1.11
CA ASN A 20 -19.55 -26.72 0.27
C ASN A 20 -18.14 -26.75 0.85
N ALA A 21 -17.27 -27.59 0.30
CA ALA A 21 -15.90 -27.71 0.76
C ALA A 21 -15.32 -26.32 0.64
N LYS A 22 -15.07 -25.68 1.80
CA LYS A 22 -14.53 -24.33 1.85
C LYS A 22 -13.26 -24.35 1.01
N LYS A 23 -13.23 -23.60 -0.10
CA LYS A 23 -12.07 -23.61 -0.99
C LYS A 23 -10.83 -23.23 -0.16
N ASP A 24 -9.76 -24.02 -0.27
CA ASP A 24 -8.50 -23.74 0.42
C ASP A 24 -7.88 -22.40 -0.02
N PHE A 25 -8.26 -21.93 -1.22
CA PHE A 25 -7.82 -20.68 -1.81
C PHE A 25 -8.98 -19.95 -2.49
N TYR A 26 -8.89 -18.63 -2.50
CA TYR A 26 -9.56 -17.79 -3.49
C TYR A 26 -8.53 -17.21 -4.44
N ARG A 27 -8.95 -16.71 -5.58
CA ARG A 27 -8.03 -16.15 -6.58
C ARG A 27 -8.18 -14.64 -6.62
N ALA A 28 -7.11 -13.91 -6.34
CA ALA A 28 -7.14 -12.45 -6.26
C ALA A 28 -6.36 -11.84 -7.42
N ALA A 29 -6.79 -10.65 -7.85
CA ALA A 29 -6.10 -9.80 -8.78
C ALA A 29 -5.85 -8.41 -8.18
N VAL A 30 -4.70 -7.81 -8.49
CA VAL A 30 -4.40 -6.40 -8.17
C VAL A 30 -3.86 -5.71 -9.42
N LEU A 31 -4.28 -4.47 -9.66
CA LEU A 31 -3.78 -3.65 -10.75
C LEU A 31 -2.77 -2.61 -10.23
N GLU A 32 -1.57 -2.64 -10.78
CA GLU A 32 -0.67 -1.49 -10.78
C GLU A 32 -0.99 -0.60 -11.99
N LEU A 33 -1.36 0.67 -11.76
CA LEU A 33 -1.80 1.57 -12.84
C LEU A 33 -0.77 2.66 -13.15
N ALA A 34 -0.22 2.66 -14.37
CA ALA A 34 0.61 3.76 -14.85
C ALA A 34 -0.21 5.04 -15.06
N GLN A 35 0.16 6.10 -14.35
CA GLN A 35 -0.56 7.39 -14.42
C GLN A 35 -0.30 8.12 -15.73
N ILE A 36 -1.36 8.63 -16.33
CA ILE A 36 -1.26 9.54 -17.48
C ILE A 36 -1.01 10.97 -16.99
N THR A 37 0.26 11.35 -16.86
CA THR A 37 0.65 12.66 -16.29
C THR A 37 0.72 13.80 -17.31
N ASN A 38 0.78 13.51 -18.62
CA ASN A 38 0.86 14.53 -19.67
C ASN A 38 -0.25 15.59 -19.53
N ILE A 39 0.13 16.85 -19.28
CA ILE A 39 -0.79 17.97 -18.98
C ILE A 39 -1.62 18.37 -20.20
N SER A 40 -1.09 18.17 -21.41
CA SER A 40 -1.81 18.46 -22.66
C SER A 40 -2.97 17.50 -22.91
N TYR A 41 -3.01 16.36 -22.22
CA TYR A 41 -4.09 15.39 -22.35
C TYR A 41 -5.28 15.80 -21.45
N PRO A 42 -6.51 15.97 -21.99
CA PRO A 42 -7.66 16.39 -21.20
C PRO A 42 -8.00 15.40 -20.07
N ALA A 43 -8.38 15.91 -18.90
CA ALA A 43 -8.70 15.08 -17.74
C ALA A 43 -9.85 14.06 -17.98
N PRO A 44 -10.94 14.40 -18.69
CA PRO A 44 -11.96 13.40 -19.04
C PRO A 44 -11.44 12.26 -19.91
N ASP A 45 -10.50 12.55 -20.82
CA ASP A 45 -9.87 11.50 -21.65
C ASP A 45 -8.93 10.60 -20.84
N LYS A 46 -8.24 11.16 -19.82
CA LYS A 46 -7.46 10.35 -18.87
C LYS A 46 -8.35 9.38 -18.12
N LEU A 47 -9.45 9.86 -17.55
CA LEU A 47 -10.44 9.04 -16.86
C LEU A 47 -10.96 7.92 -17.78
N ARG A 48 -11.37 8.26 -19.01
CA ARG A 48 -11.84 7.28 -19.99
C ARG A 48 -10.78 6.20 -20.27
N LYS A 49 -9.52 6.60 -20.49
CA LYS A 49 -8.43 5.67 -20.77
C LYS A 49 -8.08 4.78 -19.56
N HIS A 50 -8.12 5.32 -18.34
CA HIS A 50 -7.95 4.51 -17.13
C HIS A 50 -9.11 3.51 -16.96
N LEU A 51 -10.35 3.91 -17.24
CA LEU A 51 -11.50 2.99 -17.24
C LEU A 51 -11.38 1.89 -18.30
N GLU A 52 -10.80 2.18 -19.47
CA GLU A 52 -10.46 1.17 -20.49
C GLU A 52 -9.40 0.17 -19.97
N ILE A 53 -8.38 0.64 -19.24
CA ILE A 53 -7.39 -0.23 -18.60
C ILE A 53 -8.06 -1.11 -17.53
N TYR A 54 -8.96 -0.54 -16.71
CA TYR A 54 -9.71 -1.30 -15.70
C TYR A 54 -10.57 -2.40 -16.36
N ASP A 55 -11.19 -2.07 -17.51
CA ASP A 55 -11.98 -3.00 -18.31
C ASP A 55 -11.15 -4.20 -18.79
N ILE A 56 -9.97 -3.93 -19.35
CA ILE A 56 -9.02 -4.96 -19.78
C ILE A 56 -8.55 -5.81 -18.59
N ALA A 57 -8.22 -5.16 -17.48
CA ALA A 57 -7.72 -5.80 -16.27
C ALA A 57 -8.76 -6.76 -15.67
N ALA A 58 -9.99 -6.31 -15.45
CA ALA A 58 -11.04 -7.15 -14.86
C ALA A 58 -11.48 -8.29 -15.79
N LYS A 59 -11.62 -8.03 -17.10
CA LYS A 59 -11.89 -9.10 -18.09
C LYS A 59 -10.79 -10.15 -18.10
N THR A 60 -9.53 -9.72 -18.02
CA THR A 60 -8.39 -10.64 -17.97
C THR A 60 -8.38 -11.42 -16.65
N ALA A 61 -8.62 -10.74 -15.53
CA ALA A 61 -8.70 -11.36 -14.21
C ALA A 61 -9.81 -12.43 -14.14
N ALA A 62 -11.01 -12.11 -14.62
CA ALA A 62 -12.13 -13.04 -14.68
C ALA A 62 -11.86 -14.23 -15.62
N LYS A 63 -11.25 -14.01 -16.80
CA LYS A 63 -10.78 -15.09 -17.68
C LYS A 63 -9.71 -15.99 -17.04
N LYS A 64 -9.02 -15.48 -16.02
CA LYS A 64 -8.07 -16.23 -15.19
C LYS A 64 -8.67 -16.62 -13.85
N GLU A 65 -10.00 -16.68 -13.77
CA GLU A 65 -10.79 -17.19 -12.65
C GLU A 65 -10.55 -16.44 -11.33
N ALA A 66 -10.20 -15.14 -11.41
CA ALA A 66 -10.11 -14.30 -10.22
C ALA A 66 -11.51 -14.08 -9.61
N ASP A 67 -11.60 -14.20 -8.30
CA ASP A 67 -12.78 -13.97 -7.49
C ASP A 67 -12.94 -12.48 -7.12
N ILE A 68 -11.81 -11.76 -7.00
CA ILE A 68 -11.75 -10.35 -6.63
C ILE A 68 -10.64 -9.62 -7.39
N ILE A 69 -10.88 -8.36 -7.76
CA ILE A 69 -9.87 -7.44 -8.29
C ILE A 69 -9.83 -6.14 -7.47
N VAL A 70 -8.62 -5.70 -7.11
CA VAL A 70 -8.37 -4.42 -6.43
C VAL A 70 -7.68 -3.44 -7.38
N PHE A 71 -8.22 -2.23 -7.45
CA PHE A 71 -7.69 -1.10 -8.22
C PHE A 71 -7.03 -0.05 -7.31
N PRO A 72 -6.07 0.74 -7.83
CA PRO A 72 -5.29 1.64 -7.00
C PRO A 72 -6.02 2.91 -6.59
N GLU A 73 -5.49 3.56 -5.56
CA GLU A 73 -5.93 4.89 -5.12
C GLU A 73 -5.61 5.96 -6.17
N SER A 74 -6.53 6.92 -6.34
CA SER A 74 -6.41 7.99 -7.33
C SER A 74 -6.19 7.48 -8.77
N GLY A 75 -6.56 6.23 -9.05
CA GLY A 75 -6.49 5.67 -10.39
C GLY A 75 -7.55 6.25 -11.34
N LEU A 76 -8.71 6.67 -10.82
CA LEU A 76 -9.77 7.30 -11.61
C LEU A 76 -9.85 8.82 -11.43
N LEU A 77 -9.14 9.37 -10.44
CA LEU A 77 -9.05 10.81 -10.25
C LEU A 77 -7.86 11.36 -11.05
N PRO A 78 -8.00 12.50 -11.73
CA PRO A 78 -6.88 13.13 -12.40
C PRO A 78 -5.73 13.46 -11.44
N PHE A 79 -4.49 13.25 -11.89
CA PHE A 79 -3.27 13.52 -11.10
C PHE A 79 -3.22 14.95 -10.53
N LYS A 80 -3.47 15.96 -11.37
CA LYS A 80 -3.51 17.37 -10.94
C LYS A 80 -4.96 17.75 -10.61
N LYS A 81 -5.17 18.27 -9.41
CA LYS A 81 -6.47 18.72 -8.88
C LYS A 81 -6.37 20.21 -8.55
N PRO A 82 -6.56 21.12 -9.53
CA PRO A 82 -6.28 22.54 -9.37
C PRO A 82 -7.17 23.26 -8.36
N SER A 83 -8.40 22.79 -8.15
CA SER A 83 -9.33 23.31 -7.15
C SER A 83 -10.39 22.28 -6.78
N ARG A 84 -11.05 22.50 -5.64
CA ARG A 84 -12.22 21.72 -5.22
C ARG A 84 -13.38 21.85 -6.21
N GLU A 85 -13.65 23.05 -6.70
CA GLU A 85 -14.68 23.29 -7.73
C GLU A 85 -14.42 22.48 -9.01
N TRP A 86 -13.17 22.43 -9.47
CA TRP A 86 -12.81 21.65 -10.65
C TRP A 86 -13.01 20.14 -10.44
N LEU A 87 -12.78 19.65 -9.22
CA LEU A 87 -12.91 18.25 -8.86
C LEU A 87 -14.36 17.74 -8.97
N LEU A 88 -15.36 18.62 -8.85
CA LEU A 88 -16.80 18.29 -9.03
C LEU A 88 -17.11 17.62 -10.37
N ASN A 89 -16.26 17.78 -11.38
CA ASN A 89 -16.41 17.11 -12.68
C ASN A 89 -16.06 15.60 -12.64
N PHE A 90 -15.47 15.11 -11.55
CA PHE A 90 -14.89 13.77 -11.44
C PHE A 90 -15.31 13.00 -10.19
N ILE A 91 -16.17 13.57 -9.35
CA ILE A 91 -16.59 12.98 -8.07
C ILE A 91 -18.10 12.82 -8.05
N GLU A 92 -18.55 11.80 -7.34
CA GLU A 92 -19.94 11.33 -7.43
C GLU A 92 -20.57 11.27 -6.04
N ASP A 93 -21.88 11.51 -5.95
CA ASP A 93 -22.62 11.30 -4.70
C ASP A 93 -22.83 9.80 -4.50
N ILE A 94 -21.94 9.17 -3.72
CA ILE A 94 -21.95 7.72 -3.53
C ILE A 94 -22.96 7.36 -2.44
N PRO A 95 -23.98 6.53 -2.75
CA PRO A 95 -24.95 6.09 -1.75
C PRO A 95 -24.28 5.31 -0.61
N ASP A 96 -24.97 5.24 0.53
CA ASP A 96 -24.51 4.45 1.67
C ASP A 96 -25.10 3.04 1.59
N PRO A 97 -24.28 2.00 1.38
CA PRO A 97 -24.77 0.63 1.24
C PRO A 97 -25.41 0.09 2.52
N LYS A 98 -25.18 0.73 3.68
CA LYS A 98 -25.88 0.37 4.94
C LYS A 98 -27.31 0.89 4.99
N LYS A 99 -27.66 1.86 4.14
CA LYS A 99 -28.98 2.52 4.12
C LYS A 99 -29.86 2.07 2.95
N ALA A 100 -29.25 1.73 1.82
CA ALA A 100 -29.96 1.27 0.64
C ALA A 100 -29.11 0.23 -0.11
N ILE A 101 -29.77 -0.86 -0.52
CA ILE A 101 -29.20 -1.81 -1.48
C ILE A 101 -29.36 -1.20 -2.87
N VAL A 102 -28.24 -1.01 -3.57
CA VAL A 102 -28.23 -0.39 -4.89
C VAL A 102 -27.33 -1.16 -5.84
N ASN A 103 -27.78 -1.31 -7.09
CA ASN A 103 -27.03 -1.88 -8.19
C ASN A 103 -26.95 -0.85 -9.33
N PRO A 104 -25.89 -0.02 -9.38
CA PRO A 104 -25.77 1.03 -10.39
C PRO A 104 -25.79 0.53 -11.84
N CYS A 105 -25.43 -0.74 -12.10
CA CYS A 105 -25.46 -1.30 -13.44
C CYS A 105 -26.88 -1.65 -13.90
N GLU A 106 -27.71 -2.21 -13.02
CA GLU A 106 -29.11 -2.57 -13.31
C GLU A 106 -30.04 -1.35 -13.25
N GLU A 107 -29.81 -0.45 -12.29
CA GLU A 107 -30.62 0.75 -12.06
C GLU A 107 -30.17 1.93 -12.95
N ALA A 108 -29.98 1.68 -14.25
CA ALA A 108 -29.33 2.60 -15.17
C ALA A 108 -29.98 4.00 -15.26
N SER A 109 -31.28 4.13 -15.03
CA SER A 109 -31.99 5.41 -15.01
C SER A 109 -31.66 6.26 -13.78
N GLN A 110 -31.47 5.65 -12.62
CA GLN A 110 -31.13 6.31 -11.36
C GLN A 110 -29.65 6.72 -11.31
N PHE A 111 -28.77 5.93 -11.94
CA PHE A 111 -27.32 6.13 -11.94
C PHE A 111 -26.80 6.68 -13.28
N ASN A 112 -27.66 7.28 -14.11
CA ASN A 112 -27.28 7.83 -15.42
C ASN A 112 -26.22 8.95 -15.33
N ASN A 113 -26.26 9.74 -14.25
CA ASN A 113 -25.34 10.85 -13.98
C ASN A 113 -24.15 10.44 -13.09
N LEU A 114 -24.00 9.14 -12.79
CA LEU A 114 -22.92 8.58 -11.97
C LEU A 114 -22.12 7.57 -12.81
N PRO A 115 -21.46 8.02 -13.90
CA PRO A 115 -20.82 7.14 -14.87
C PRO A 115 -19.71 6.27 -14.28
N ILE A 116 -18.97 6.75 -13.27
CA ILE A 116 -17.89 6.00 -12.62
C ILE A 116 -18.49 4.83 -11.83
N LEU A 117 -19.43 5.09 -10.92
CA LEU A 117 -20.10 4.04 -10.14
C LEU A 117 -20.80 3.03 -11.06
N ARG A 118 -21.51 3.49 -12.10
CA ARG A 118 -22.17 2.60 -13.05
C ARG A 118 -21.17 1.74 -13.81
N LYS A 119 -20.05 2.31 -14.27
CA LYS A 119 -19.03 1.55 -14.99
C LYS A 119 -18.38 0.50 -14.09
N LEU A 120 -18.08 0.81 -12.84
CA LEU A 120 -17.50 -0.12 -11.86
C LEU A 120 -18.47 -1.25 -11.48
N SER A 121 -19.75 -0.92 -11.24
CA SER A 121 -20.81 -1.89 -10.98
C SER A 121 -20.98 -2.86 -12.15
N CYS A 122 -21.05 -2.35 -13.39
CA CYS A 122 -21.13 -3.20 -14.57
C CYS A 122 -19.86 -4.03 -14.78
N LEU A 123 -18.70 -3.48 -14.45
CA LEU A 123 -17.45 -4.22 -14.54
C LEU A 123 -17.46 -5.44 -13.63
N ALA A 124 -17.99 -5.32 -12.41
CA ALA A 124 -18.16 -6.42 -11.49
C ALA A 124 -19.15 -7.47 -12.02
N ARG A 125 -20.37 -7.02 -12.38
CA ARG A 125 -21.45 -7.88 -12.88
C ARG A 125 -21.09 -8.63 -14.16
N ASP A 126 -20.65 -7.91 -15.19
CA ASP A 126 -20.43 -8.48 -16.52
C ASP A 126 -19.25 -9.48 -16.53
N ASN A 127 -18.39 -9.42 -15.51
CA ASN A 127 -17.26 -10.34 -15.33
C ASN A 127 -17.43 -11.30 -14.16
N ASN A 128 -18.58 -11.27 -13.45
CA ASN A 128 -18.87 -12.08 -12.28
C ASN A 128 -17.70 -12.06 -11.26
N ILE A 129 -17.21 -10.88 -10.88
CA ILE A 129 -16.02 -10.68 -10.03
C ILE A 129 -16.28 -9.58 -9.00
N TYR A 130 -15.76 -9.73 -7.77
CA TYR A 130 -15.77 -8.61 -6.82
C TYR A 130 -14.83 -7.51 -7.29
N VAL A 131 -15.27 -6.25 -7.24
CA VAL A 131 -14.46 -5.09 -7.62
C VAL A 131 -14.26 -4.19 -6.40
N VAL A 132 -13.01 -3.95 -6.03
CA VAL A 132 -12.63 -2.93 -5.06
C VAL A 132 -11.93 -1.80 -5.79
N ALA A 133 -12.49 -0.60 -5.73
CA ALA A 133 -11.97 0.55 -6.45
C ALA A 133 -11.95 1.80 -5.57
N ASN A 134 -11.05 2.72 -5.90
CA ASN A 134 -10.96 4.03 -5.26
C ASN A 134 -11.49 5.13 -6.20
N THR A 135 -12.23 6.06 -5.62
CA THR A 135 -12.79 7.26 -6.25
C THR A 135 -12.90 8.36 -5.17
N ALA A 136 -13.68 9.41 -5.40
CA ALA A 136 -14.06 10.35 -4.35
C ALA A 136 -15.58 10.54 -4.26
N ASP A 137 -16.06 10.60 -3.03
CA ASP A 137 -17.46 10.81 -2.68
C ASP A 137 -17.73 12.29 -2.44
N PHE A 138 -18.85 12.76 -2.94
CA PHE A 138 -19.39 14.09 -2.77
C PHE A 138 -20.60 14.06 -1.83
N LYS A 139 -20.64 14.96 -0.84
CA LYS A 139 -21.81 15.15 0.03
C LYS A 139 -22.13 16.62 0.21
N LYS A 140 -23.31 17.04 -0.25
CA LYS A 140 -23.82 18.38 0.03
C LYS A 140 -24.24 18.53 1.49
N CYS A 141 -23.95 19.69 2.07
CA CYS A 141 -24.35 20.05 3.42
C CYS A 141 -24.86 21.51 3.47
N ASP A 142 -25.58 21.85 4.53
CA ASP A 142 -26.04 23.23 4.75
C ASP A 142 -24.97 24.01 5.52
N ILE A 143 -24.46 25.09 4.94
CA ILE A 143 -23.43 25.94 5.56
C ILE A 143 -23.93 26.51 6.90
N ASN A 144 -25.25 26.64 7.07
CA ASN A 144 -25.83 27.12 8.33
C ASN A 144 -25.89 26.05 9.43
N SER A 145 -25.55 24.79 9.13
CA SER A 145 -25.46 23.71 10.11
C SER A 145 -24.19 23.82 10.96
N ASN A 146 -24.24 24.70 11.97
CA ASN A 146 -23.16 24.83 12.94
C ASN A 146 -23.23 23.70 13.97
N CYS A 147 -22.23 22.82 13.96
CA CYS A 147 -22.08 21.82 15.01
C CYS A 147 -21.53 22.47 16.29
N ASN A 148 -22.37 22.54 17.31
CA ASN A 148 -21.92 22.84 18.67
C ASN A 148 -21.77 21.53 19.45
N ARG A 149 -20.55 20.99 19.51
CA ARG A 149 -20.25 19.72 20.20
C ARG A 149 -20.62 19.71 21.70
N ASN A 150 -20.85 20.89 22.30
CA ASN A 150 -21.28 21.02 23.70
C ASN A 150 -22.81 21.08 23.89
N LYS A 151 -23.60 21.23 22.83
CA LYS A 151 -25.08 21.39 22.90
C LYS A 151 -25.86 20.46 22.00
N ASN A 152 -25.35 20.14 20.81
CA ASN A 152 -25.99 19.28 19.83
C ASN A 152 -25.36 17.88 19.93
N SER A 153 -26.18 16.85 19.69
CA SER A 153 -25.87 15.41 19.75
C SER A 153 -24.41 15.04 19.49
N LYS A 154 -23.90 14.04 20.23
CA LYS A 154 -22.51 13.52 20.18
C LYS A 154 -21.93 13.30 18.78
N ASN A 155 -22.77 13.17 17.74
CA ASN A 155 -22.35 13.03 16.34
C ASN A 155 -22.90 14.18 15.47
N CYS A 156 -22.21 15.32 15.43
CA CYS A 156 -22.44 16.35 14.41
C CYS A 156 -21.12 16.82 13.79
N THR A 157 -21.19 17.29 12.54
CA THR A 157 -20.05 17.77 11.75
C THR A 157 -20.42 19.13 11.17
N SER A 158 -19.53 20.11 11.26
CA SER A 158 -19.75 21.43 10.66
C SER A 158 -19.54 21.36 9.15
N CYS A 159 -20.48 21.90 8.39
CA CYS A 159 -20.36 21.98 6.93
C CYS A 159 -19.20 22.92 6.53
N PRO A 160 -18.35 22.56 5.55
CA PRO A 160 -17.33 23.46 5.02
C PRO A 160 -17.95 24.70 4.38
N ASP A 161 -17.17 25.79 4.28
CA ASP A 161 -17.64 27.07 3.76
C ASP A 161 -18.14 27.01 2.30
N ASP A 162 -17.67 26.02 1.53
CA ASP A 162 -18.11 25.77 0.16
C ASP A 162 -19.36 24.89 0.05
N GLY A 163 -19.95 24.49 1.18
CA GLY A 163 -21.23 23.79 1.27
C GLY A 163 -21.16 22.28 1.00
N HIS A 164 -19.98 21.69 0.88
CA HIS A 164 -19.85 20.29 0.47
C HIS A 164 -18.65 19.59 1.13
N PHE A 165 -18.79 18.29 1.40
CA PHE A 165 -17.67 17.42 1.78
C PHE A 165 -17.21 16.59 0.60
N PHE A 166 -15.89 16.47 0.42
CA PHE A 166 -15.27 15.54 -0.49
C PHE A 166 -14.48 14.51 0.30
N TYR A 167 -14.68 13.23 0.04
CA TYR A 167 -13.96 12.16 0.74
C TYR A 167 -13.23 11.29 -0.27
N ASN A 168 -11.93 11.05 -0.06
CA ASN A 168 -11.24 9.96 -0.74
C ASN A 168 -11.88 8.62 -0.30
N THR A 169 -12.41 7.86 -1.26
CA THR A 169 -13.38 6.81 -0.99
C THR A 169 -13.08 5.52 -1.72
N ASN A 170 -12.99 4.41 -0.98
CA ASN A 170 -13.11 3.08 -1.58
C ASN A 170 -14.56 2.67 -1.67
N VAL A 171 -14.92 2.06 -2.80
CA VAL A 171 -16.19 1.39 -3.03
C VAL A 171 -15.95 -0.07 -3.38
N VAL A 172 -16.85 -0.94 -2.93
CA VAL A 172 -16.79 -2.38 -3.21
C VAL A 172 -18.08 -2.83 -3.83
N PHE A 173 -17.98 -3.48 -4.99
CA PHE A 173 -19.09 -4.12 -5.67
C PHE A 173 -18.96 -5.64 -5.59
N ASP A 174 -20.06 -6.32 -5.30
CA ASP A 174 -20.13 -7.78 -5.38
C ASP A 174 -20.22 -8.28 -6.83
N ARG A 175 -20.31 -9.61 -6.99
CA ARG A 175 -20.36 -10.26 -8.30
C ARG A 175 -21.58 -9.87 -9.14
N ASP A 176 -22.66 -9.41 -8.52
CA ASP A 176 -23.87 -8.96 -9.22
C ASP A 176 -23.78 -7.47 -9.60
N GLY A 177 -22.75 -6.76 -9.12
CA GLY A 177 -22.58 -5.32 -9.30
C GLY A 177 -23.29 -4.49 -8.22
N THR A 178 -23.73 -5.10 -7.12
CA THR A 178 -24.35 -4.40 -5.99
C THR A 178 -23.26 -3.72 -5.16
N LEU A 179 -23.49 -2.47 -4.75
CA LEU A 179 -22.58 -1.77 -3.85
C LEU A 179 -22.69 -2.37 -2.44
N VAL A 180 -21.64 -3.01 -1.94
CA VAL A 180 -21.64 -3.73 -0.65
C VAL A 180 -20.79 -3.08 0.42
N ALA A 181 -19.83 -2.23 0.05
CA ALA A 181 -19.06 -1.45 1.03
C ALA A 181 -18.65 -0.09 0.49
N LYS A 182 -18.52 0.86 1.43
CA LYS A 182 -17.98 2.20 1.21
C LYS A 182 -17.08 2.56 2.40
N TYR A 183 -15.89 3.07 2.12
CA TYR A 183 -14.91 3.47 3.13
C TYR A 183 -14.32 4.84 2.79
N TYR A 184 -14.30 5.74 3.76
CA TYR A 184 -13.62 7.03 3.65
C TYR A 184 -12.22 6.94 4.25
N LYS A 185 -11.22 7.44 3.52
CA LYS A 185 -9.85 7.57 3.99
C LYS A 185 -9.82 8.39 5.28
N ARG A 186 -9.09 7.91 6.28
CA ARG A 186 -9.01 8.57 7.59
C ARG A 186 -7.80 9.47 7.69
N HIS A 187 -6.66 8.98 7.21
CA HIS A 187 -5.39 9.67 7.32
C HIS A 187 -5.00 10.22 5.97
N LEU A 188 -5.29 11.50 5.74
CA LEU A 188 -4.93 12.17 4.48
C LEU A 188 -3.42 12.36 4.38
N TYR A 189 -2.90 12.26 3.16
CA TYR A 189 -1.49 12.46 2.83
C TYR A 189 -1.34 13.67 1.90
N PHE A 190 -1.42 14.87 2.49
CA PHE A 190 -1.36 16.15 1.77
C PHE A 190 -2.46 16.34 0.70
N GLU A 191 -3.63 15.70 0.88
CA GLU A 191 -4.80 15.82 0.00
C GLU A 191 -5.66 17.01 0.41
N ALA A 192 -5.17 18.23 0.19
CA ALA A 192 -5.81 19.47 0.63
C ALA A 192 -7.24 19.68 0.06
N GLU A 193 -7.56 19.02 -1.04
CA GLU A 193 -8.89 19.03 -1.64
C GLU A 193 -9.91 18.13 -0.93
N MET A 194 -9.45 17.20 -0.08
CA MET A 194 -10.28 16.21 0.59
C MET A 194 -10.56 16.59 2.05
N ASN A 195 -11.66 16.07 2.58
CA ASN A 195 -12.04 16.16 3.98
C ASN A 195 -11.76 14.83 4.70
N THR A 196 -11.43 14.91 5.98
CA THR A 196 -11.38 13.75 6.88
C THR A 196 -12.77 13.53 7.49
N PRO A 197 -13.29 12.30 7.57
CA PRO A 197 -14.54 12.04 8.28
C PRO A 197 -14.37 12.30 9.78
N ASP A 198 -15.25 13.13 10.36
CA ASP A 198 -15.30 13.38 11.82
C ASP A 198 -15.60 12.11 12.63
N PHE A 199 -16.38 11.20 12.04
CA PHE A 199 -16.78 9.92 12.62
C PHE A 199 -16.36 8.79 11.67
N PRO A 200 -15.07 8.42 11.68
CA PRO A 200 -14.57 7.39 10.78
C PRO A 200 -15.14 6.02 11.14
N GLU A 201 -15.66 5.30 10.14
CA GLU A 201 -16.17 3.94 10.30
C GLU A 201 -15.32 2.93 9.52
N ASN A 202 -15.15 1.72 10.05
CA ASN A 202 -14.56 0.62 9.29
C ASN A 202 -15.59 0.14 8.25
N ALA A 203 -15.11 -0.30 7.09
CA ALA A 203 -15.94 -0.91 6.08
C ALA A 203 -15.61 -2.41 5.99
N TYR A 204 -16.63 -3.23 6.13
CA TYR A 204 -16.51 -4.69 6.02
C TYR A 204 -17.42 -5.19 4.92
N PHE A 205 -17.02 -6.26 4.25
CA PHE A 205 -17.86 -6.97 3.31
C PHE A 205 -17.61 -8.47 3.39
N ASP A 206 -18.70 -9.23 3.33
CA ASP A 206 -18.68 -10.68 3.34
C ASP A 206 -18.60 -11.21 1.90
N THR A 207 -17.84 -12.29 1.74
CA THR A 207 -17.72 -13.03 0.48
C THR A 207 -17.81 -14.52 0.77
N GLU A 208 -18.03 -15.33 -0.25
CA GLU A 208 -17.99 -16.80 -0.14
C GLU A 208 -16.60 -17.36 0.20
N PHE A 209 -15.55 -16.53 0.13
CA PHE A 209 -14.16 -16.89 0.41
C PHE A 209 -13.57 -16.19 1.65
N GLY A 210 -14.38 -15.47 2.42
CA GLY A 210 -13.99 -14.87 3.69
C GLY A 210 -14.38 -13.41 3.82
N LYS A 211 -14.25 -12.88 5.04
CA LYS A 211 -14.56 -11.48 5.34
C LYS A 211 -13.38 -10.58 5.05
N PHE A 212 -13.67 -9.42 4.48
CA PHE A 212 -12.69 -8.41 4.13
C PHE A 212 -12.95 -7.11 4.89
N THR A 213 -11.88 -6.35 5.09
CA THR A 213 -11.93 -4.90 5.31
C THR A 213 -11.19 -4.19 4.17
N THR A 214 -11.35 -2.87 4.08
CA THR A 214 -10.57 -2.04 3.15
C THR A 214 -10.08 -0.78 3.84
N VAL A 215 -8.84 -0.39 3.52
CA VAL A 215 -8.18 0.84 3.99
C VAL A 215 -7.45 1.49 2.81
N ILE A 216 -7.06 2.76 2.93
CA ILE A 216 -6.49 3.52 1.82
C ILE A 216 -5.10 4.06 2.19
N CYS A 217 -4.09 3.63 1.43
CA CYS A 217 -2.73 4.19 1.46
C CYS A 217 -2.22 4.48 2.88
N PHE A 218 -2.04 5.76 3.21
CA PHE A 218 -1.45 6.22 4.45
C PHE A 218 -2.11 5.67 5.72
N ASP A 219 -3.39 5.26 5.65
CA ASP A 219 -4.09 4.56 6.74
C ASP A 219 -3.32 3.35 7.29
N LEU A 220 -2.57 2.63 6.45
CA LEU A 220 -1.86 1.40 6.82
C LEU A 220 -0.82 1.61 7.94
N ILE A 221 -0.30 2.84 8.10
CA ILE A 221 0.72 3.18 9.11
C ILE A 221 0.10 3.41 10.50
N PHE A 222 -1.21 3.63 10.58
CA PHE A 222 -1.90 4.07 11.80
C PHE A 222 -2.59 2.93 12.53
N LYS A 223 -2.78 3.13 13.84
CA LYS A 223 -3.42 2.17 14.77
C LYS A 223 -4.79 1.73 14.29
N ASP A 224 -5.54 2.62 13.63
CA ASP A 224 -6.91 2.33 13.22
C ASP A 224 -7.01 1.28 12.13
N SER A 225 -5.98 1.11 11.30
CA SER A 225 -5.91 -0.01 10.33
C SER A 225 -5.75 -1.35 11.04
N VAL A 226 -4.99 -1.39 12.14
CA VAL A 226 -4.81 -2.59 12.97
C VAL A 226 -6.09 -2.89 13.75
N LYS A 227 -6.72 -1.87 14.35
CA LYS A 227 -8.02 -2.01 15.02
C LYS A 227 -9.12 -2.52 14.09
N ALA A 228 -9.08 -2.17 12.80
CA ALA A 228 -10.04 -2.67 11.83
C ALA A 228 -10.04 -4.21 11.74
N LEU A 229 -8.93 -4.86 12.10
CA LEU A 229 -8.75 -6.32 12.08
C LEU A 229 -9.21 -7.02 13.36
N GLU A 230 -9.58 -6.26 14.41
CA GLU A 230 -10.17 -6.83 15.63
C GLU A 230 -11.59 -7.37 15.38
N GLU A 231 -12.22 -6.96 14.29
CA GLU A 231 -13.51 -7.48 13.84
C GLU A 231 -13.40 -8.99 13.57
N PRO A 232 -14.24 -9.82 14.21
CA PRO A 232 -14.14 -11.27 14.07
C PRO A 232 -14.18 -11.74 12.60
N SER A 233 -13.30 -12.69 12.28
CA SER A 233 -13.19 -13.36 10.98
C SER A 233 -12.64 -12.52 9.82
N VAL A 234 -12.21 -11.26 10.05
CA VAL A 234 -11.48 -10.48 9.04
C VAL A 234 -10.08 -11.06 8.88
N LEU A 235 -9.82 -11.71 7.74
CA LEU A 235 -8.52 -12.29 7.41
C LEU A 235 -7.89 -11.66 6.16
N ASN A 236 -8.60 -10.74 5.51
CA ASN A 236 -8.21 -10.16 4.24
C ASN A 236 -8.42 -8.65 4.22
N VAL A 237 -7.49 -7.94 3.60
CA VAL A 237 -7.52 -6.48 3.44
C VAL A 237 -7.37 -6.13 1.97
N ALA A 238 -8.35 -5.42 1.41
CA ALA A 238 -8.22 -4.80 0.11
C ALA A 238 -7.62 -3.40 0.27
N TYR A 239 -6.48 -3.15 -0.40
CA TYR A 239 -5.65 -1.97 -0.17
C TYR A 239 -5.32 -1.22 -1.48
N PRO A 240 -6.26 -0.40 -1.97
CA PRO A 240 -5.97 0.68 -2.91
C PRO A 240 -4.98 1.67 -2.30
N THR A 241 -3.90 1.95 -3.02
CA THR A 241 -2.86 2.87 -2.55
C THR A 241 -2.24 3.70 -3.67
N TYR A 242 -1.80 4.90 -3.33
CA TYR A 242 -0.86 5.71 -4.09
C TYR A 242 0.29 6.03 -3.13
N TRP A 243 1.18 5.05 -2.98
CA TRP A 243 2.27 5.09 -2.01
C TRP A 243 3.47 5.89 -2.53
N PHE A 244 4.22 6.51 -1.63
CA PHE A 244 5.43 7.28 -1.95
C PHE A 244 6.61 6.67 -1.21
N ASP A 245 7.60 6.15 -1.94
CA ASP A 245 8.73 5.44 -1.35
C ASP A 245 9.69 6.39 -0.64
N HIS A 246 9.98 6.06 0.62
CA HIS A 246 10.90 6.80 1.48
C HIS A 246 12.06 5.95 1.95
N THR A 247 13.24 6.55 2.08
CA THR A 247 14.34 5.89 2.79
C THR A 247 14.20 6.14 4.30
N PRO A 248 14.58 5.19 5.18
CA PRO A 248 15.18 3.87 4.88
C PRO A 248 14.21 2.89 4.18
N LEU A 249 14.75 1.90 3.47
CA LEU A 249 14.02 1.05 2.51
C LEU A 249 12.82 0.25 3.07
N ILE A 250 12.62 0.19 4.38
CA ILE A 250 11.38 -0.36 4.98
C ILE A 250 10.14 0.44 4.58
N PHE A 251 10.27 1.72 4.24
CA PHE A 251 9.13 2.54 3.80
C PHE A 251 8.91 2.49 2.29
N PHE A 252 9.55 1.55 1.60
CA PHE A 252 9.19 1.26 0.21
C PHE A 252 7.95 0.38 0.20
N ALA A 253 7.10 0.52 -0.81
CA ALA A 253 5.79 -0.11 -0.87
C ALA A 253 5.83 -1.64 -0.62
N PRO A 254 6.53 -2.48 -1.42
CA PRO A 254 6.50 -3.92 -1.20
C PRO A 254 7.10 -4.38 0.13
N PRO A 255 8.25 -3.85 0.60
CA PRO A 255 8.77 -4.17 1.93
C PRO A 255 7.78 -3.85 3.06
N PHE A 256 7.20 -2.64 3.05
CA PHE A 256 6.25 -2.22 4.09
C PHE A 256 4.99 -3.07 4.07
N GLN A 257 4.38 -3.25 2.91
CA GLN A 257 3.13 -3.99 2.73
C GLN A 257 3.28 -5.47 3.12
N GLN A 258 4.38 -6.11 2.72
CA GLN A 258 4.67 -7.47 3.14
C GLN A 258 4.82 -7.56 4.66
N ALA A 259 5.65 -6.69 5.25
CA ALA A 259 5.92 -6.71 6.68
C ALA A 259 4.65 -6.45 7.51
N TRP A 260 3.79 -5.55 7.04
CA TRP A 260 2.50 -5.25 7.66
C TRP A 260 1.54 -6.44 7.61
N SER A 261 1.42 -7.12 6.45
CA SER A 261 0.62 -8.34 6.31
C SER A 261 1.07 -9.43 7.28
N MET A 262 2.39 -9.60 7.43
CA MET A 262 2.99 -10.58 8.33
C MET A 262 2.76 -10.24 9.81
N ALA A 263 2.99 -8.99 10.21
CA ALA A 263 2.83 -8.53 11.58
C ALA A 263 1.38 -8.67 12.06
N ASN A 264 0.43 -8.33 11.19
CA ASN A 264 -1.00 -8.32 11.52
C ASN A 264 -1.72 -9.62 11.19
N LYS A 265 -1.01 -10.64 10.67
CA LYS A 265 -1.56 -11.96 10.39
C LYS A 265 -2.81 -11.89 9.48
N VAL A 266 -2.71 -11.19 8.35
CA VAL A 266 -3.81 -11.06 7.37
C VAL A 266 -3.28 -11.07 5.94
N ASN A 267 -4.08 -11.55 5.01
CA ASN A 267 -3.78 -11.38 3.59
C ASN A 267 -4.00 -9.92 3.19
N LEU A 268 -3.11 -9.37 2.37
CA LEU A 268 -3.16 -7.98 1.90
C LEU A 268 -3.12 -7.95 0.37
N LEU A 269 -4.14 -7.35 -0.24
CA LEU A 269 -4.24 -7.14 -1.69
C LEU A 269 -3.92 -5.68 -2.00
N ALA A 270 -2.65 -5.39 -2.27
CA ALA A 270 -2.16 -4.03 -2.50
C ALA A 270 -2.14 -3.68 -4.00
N ALA A 271 -2.94 -2.69 -4.38
CA ALA A 271 -2.98 -2.15 -5.73
C ALA A 271 -2.44 -0.72 -5.71
N ASN A 272 -1.28 -0.49 -6.32
CA ASN A 272 -0.59 0.80 -6.28
C ASN A 272 -0.72 1.57 -7.60
N THR A 273 -0.66 2.88 -7.50
CA THR A 273 -0.39 3.74 -8.66
C THR A 273 1.08 3.60 -9.06
N HIS A 274 1.36 3.67 -10.36
CA HIS A 274 2.68 3.63 -10.96
C HIS A 274 3.06 4.98 -11.57
N HIS A 275 3.88 5.71 -10.84
CA HIS A 275 4.51 6.97 -11.19
C HIS A 275 5.92 7.04 -10.56
N PRO A 276 6.95 6.52 -11.25
CA PRO A 276 8.33 6.45 -10.74
C PRO A 276 8.94 7.78 -10.24
N PRO A 277 8.68 8.94 -10.85
CA PRO A 277 9.24 10.22 -10.39
C PRO A 277 8.78 10.66 -8.99
N THR A 278 7.70 10.09 -8.46
CA THR A 278 7.26 10.32 -7.06
C THR A 278 7.55 9.14 -6.15
N GLY A 279 8.32 8.15 -6.61
CA GLY A 279 8.56 6.91 -5.86
C GLY A 279 7.32 6.06 -5.70
N SER A 280 6.38 6.14 -6.63
CA SER A 280 5.12 5.43 -6.54
C SER A 280 5.07 4.27 -7.50
N LEU A 281 5.28 3.07 -6.99
CA LEU A 281 5.04 1.80 -7.67
C LEU A 281 5.09 0.71 -6.60
N GLY A 282 4.87 -0.55 -6.96
CA GLY A 282 4.91 -1.64 -6.00
C GLY A 282 3.53 -2.08 -5.56
N SER A 283 2.96 -2.95 -6.38
CA SER A 283 1.72 -3.67 -6.11
C SER A 283 2.03 -5.13 -5.77
N GLY A 284 1.16 -5.77 -5.02
CA GLY A 284 1.36 -7.16 -4.64
C GLY A 284 0.22 -7.79 -3.87
N ILE A 285 0.30 -9.12 -3.78
CA ILE A 285 -0.59 -9.96 -2.98
C ILE A 285 0.27 -10.61 -1.93
N TYR A 286 0.00 -10.32 -0.66
CA TYR A 286 0.80 -10.77 0.47
C TYR A 286 -0.02 -11.66 1.39
N SER A 287 0.65 -12.65 1.99
CA SER A 287 0.09 -13.59 2.95
C SER A 287 1.00 -13.70 4.17
N PRO A 288 0.46 -13.81 5.39
CA PRO A 288 1.24 -13.60 6.60
C PRO A 288 2.38 -14.62 6.81
N ASN A 289 2.20 -15.85 6.35
CA ASN A 289 3.20 -16.90 6.54
C ASN A 289 4.19 -17.02 5.38
N ARG A 290 3.84 -16.52 4.20
CA ARG A 290 4.65 -16.64 2.97
C ARG A 290 5.33 -15.34 2.55
N GLY A 291 4.87 -14.20 3.04
CA GLY A 291 5.20 -12.90 2.47
C GLY A 291 4.48 -12.72 1.13
N ALA A 292 5.16 -12.17 0.13
CA ALA A 292 4.60 -11.96 -1.19
C ALA A 292 4.28 -13.29 -1.91
N LEU A 293 3.02 -13.45 -2.31
CA LEU A 293 2.56 -14.52 -3.21
C LEU A 293 2.84 -14.16 -4.68
N ILE A 294 2.76 -12.87 -4.99
CA ILE A 294 3.22 -12.23 -6.23
C ILE A 294 3.36 -10.73 -5.94
N TYR A 295 4.34 -10.07 -6.54
CA TYR A 295 4.48 -8.61 -6.50
C TYR A 295 5.17 -8.09 -7.77
N THR A 296 5.11 -6.78 -7.97
CA THR A 296 5.89 -6.02 -8.95
C THR A 296 6.67 -4.95 -8.19
N PHE A 297 7.84 -4.60 -8.70
CA PHE A 297 8.55 -3.39 -8.27
C PHE A 297 9.58 -3.03 -9.34
N ASN A 298 9.15 -2.33 -10.38
CA ASN A 298 10.03 -1.96 -11.49
C ASN A 298 9.57 -0.63 -12.07
N PRO A 299 10.43 0.40 -12.17
CA PRO A 299 10.04 1.73 -12.62
C PRO A 299 10.03 1.83 -14.15
N ASP A 300 9.17 1.07 -14.82
CA ASP A 300 9.13 0.95 -16.28
C ASP A 300 8.03 1.78 -16.97
N GLY A 301 7.22 2.51 -16.19
CA GLY A 301 6.12 3.32 -16.71
C GLY A 301 4.91 2.50 -17.18
N ARG A 302 4.78 1.23 -16.78
CA ARG A 302 3.79 0.29 -17.34
C ARG A 302 2.74 -0.14 -16.32
N SER A 303 1.50 -0.28 -16.81
CA SER A 303 0.41 -0.87 -16.01
C SER A 303 0.54 -2.38 -15.96
N LYS A 304 0.37 -2.98 -14.78
CA LYS A 304 0.60 -4.42 -14.53
C LYS A 304 -0.56 -5.04 -13.78
N LEU A 305 -1.10 -6.14 -14.30
CA LEU A 305 -2.07 -6.97 -13.60
C LEU A 305 -1.35 -8.16 -12.96
N LEU A 306 -1.49 -8.31 -11.65
CA LEU A 306 -0.97 -9.45 -10.89
C LEU A 306 -2.12 -10.32 -10.42
N ILE A 307 -2.00 -11.65 -10.57
CA ILE A 307 -3.02 -12.61 -10.16
C ILE A 307 -2.35 -13.76 -9.41
N SER A 308 -2.91 -14.16 -8.27
CA SER A 308 -2.43 -15.33 -7.51
C SER A 308 -3.56 -15.97 -6.69
N ASN A 309 -3.41 -17.25 -6.37
CA ASN A 309 -4.23 -17.93 -5.39
C ASN A 309 -3.80 -17.50 -3.98
N VAL A 310 -4.78 -17.13 -3.17
CA VAL A 310 -4.62 -16.61 -1.82
C VAL A 310 -5.24 -17.58 -0.83
N PRO A 311 -4.51 -18.04 0.18
CA PRO A 311 -5.01 -19.01 1.16
C PRO A 311 -6.16 -18.42 1.98
N THR A 312 -7.24 -19.19 2.13
CA THR A 312 -8.37 -18.83 3.03
C THR A 312 -8.10 -19.22 4.49
N MET A 313 -7.14 -20.13 4.71
CA MET A 313 -6.66 -20.56 6.03
C MET A 313 -5.18 -20.24 6.19
N GLN A 314 -4.80 -19.71 7.35
CA GLN A 314 -3.42 -19.25 7.58
C GLN A 314 -2.46 -20.40 7.93
N ASP A 315 -2.96 -21.47 8.57
CA ASP A 315 -2.12 -22.54 9.12
C ASP A 315 -1.91 -23.73 8.17
N GLY A 316 -2.40 -23.65 6.93
CA GLY A 316 -2.27 -24.71 5.93
C GLY A 316 -0.87 -24.80 5.32
N LEU A 317 -0.42 -26.03 5.04
CA LEU A 317 0.74 -26.25 4.16
C LEU A 317 0.38 -25.81 2.74
N ILE A 318 0.71 -24.58 2.39
CA ILE A 318 0.59 -24.06 1.03
C ILE A 318 1.83 -24.52 0.26
N HIS A 319 1.73 -25.01 -0.97
CA HIS A 319 2.90 -25.23 -1.82
C HIS A 319 3.05 -24.11 -2.86
N ALA A 320 4.26 -23.89 -3.36
CA ALA A 320 4.51 -22.81 -4.34
C ALA A 320 3.70 -23.00 -5.63
N TYR A 321 3.47 -24.26 -6.04
CA TYR A 321 2.65 -24.57 -7.22
C TYR A 321 1.16 -24.26 -7.04
N ASP A 322 0.67 -24.21 -5.80
CA ASP A 322 -0.73 -23.87 -5.50
C ASP A 322 -1.04 -22.40 -5.76
N LEU A 323 -0.02 -21.53 -5.66
CA LEU A 323 -0.17 -20.08 -5.84
C LEU A 323 -0.55 -19.72 -7.28
N ARG A 324 -0.07 -20.47 -8.27
CA ARG A 324 -0.32 -20.22 -9.72
C ARG A 324 -0.24 -18.74 -10.10
N PRO A 325 0.87 -18.03 -9.78
CA PRO A 325 1.01 -16.61 -10.04
C PRO A 325 0.98 -16.32 -11.55
N ARG A 326 0.36 -15.21 -11.94
CA ARG A 326 0.34 -14.71 -13.32
C ARG A 326 0.54 -13.19 -13.30
N ARG A 327 1.40 -12.69 -14.19
CA ARG A 327 1.59 -11.27 -14.44
C ARG A 327 1.18 -10.96 -15.87
N PHE A 328 0.59 -9.79 -16.07
CA PHE A 328 0.31 -9.25 -17.39
C PHE A 328 0.70 -7.77 -17.46
N LEU A 329 1.29 -7.36 -18.58
CA LEU A 329 1.40 -5.95 -18.95
C LEU A 329 0.13 -5.51 -19.66
N ILE A 330 -0.40 -4.34 -19.32
CA ILE A 330 -1.52 -3.75 -20.04
C ILE A 330 -0.99 -2.69 -20.99
N GLU A 331 -0.90 -3.04 -22.27
CA GLU A 331 -0.36 -2.18 -23.32
C GLU A 331 -1.20 -2.32 -24.59
N ASN A 332 -1.34 -1.23 -25.35
CA ASN A 332 -2.01 -1.21 -26.65
C ASN A 332 -3.41 -1.86 -26.65
N GLY A 333 -4.16 -1.68 -25.54
CA GLY A 333 -5.52 -2.21 -25.42
C GLY A 333 -5.60 -3.71 -25.12
N GLN A 334 -4.50 -4.36 -24.73
CA GLN A 334 -4.43 -5.79 -24.47
C GLN A 334 -3.68 -6.11 -23.17
N ALA A 335 -3.95 -7.29 -22.61
CA ALA A 335 -3.17 -7.84 -21.51
C ALA A 335 -2.18 -8.89 -22.05
N ILE A 336 -0.89 -8.56 -22.02
CA ILE A 336 0.21 -9.37 -22.53
C ILE A 336 0.78 -10.19 -21.37
N PRO A 337 0.78 -11.53 -21.41
CA PRO A 337 1.33 -12.34 -20.33
C PRO A 337 2.84 -12.18 -20.22
N GLU A 338 3.32 -11.98 -18.99
CA GLU A 338 4.76 -11.96 -18.67
C GLU A 338 5.12 -13.19 -17.85
N GLU A 339 6.19 -13.88 -18.25
CA GLU A 339 6.74 -15.03 -17.52
C GLU A 339 7.93 -14.63 -16.64
N GLY A 340 8.03 -15.24 -15.46
CA GLY A 340 9.16 -15.04 -14.55
C GLY A 340 9.07 -13.78 -13.69
N GLU A 341 10.18 -13.44 -13.05
CA GLU A 341 10.35 -12.15 -12.36
C GLU A 341 10.80 -11.10 -13.37
N GLU A 342 10.42 -9.84 -13.12
CA GLU A 342 10.81 -8.73 -14.00
C GLU A 342 12.32 -8.47 -13.88
N GLU A 343 12.98 -8.21 -15.01
CA GLU A 343 14.38 -7.75 -15.01
C GLU A 343 14.47 -6.39 -14.31
N PRO A 344 15.25 -6.22 -13.24
CA PRO A 344 15.30 -4.97 -12.50
C PRO A 344 15.95 -3.84 -13.30
N VAL A 345 15.27 -2.69 -13.41
CA VAL A 345 15.79 -1.51 -14.14
C VAL A 345 16.20 -0.34 -13.21
N PHE A 346 16.42 -0.61 -11.92
CA PHE A 346 16.81 0.42 -10.97
C PHE A 346 18.19 1.01 -11.28
N GLN A 347 18.31 2.32 -11.06
CA GLN A 347 19.60 2.98 -10.93
C GLN A 347 20.20 2.68 -9.54
N LYS A 348 21.49 3.00 -9.36
CA LYS A 348 22.19 2.79 -8.08
C LYS A 348 21.57 3.62 -6.95
N GLU A 349 21.11 4.83 -7.27
CA GLU A 349 20.59 5.82 -6.34
C GLU A 349 19.14 6.16 -6.70
N CYS A 350 18.37 6.67 -5.74
CA CYS A 350 17.02 7.19 -5.98
C CYS A 350 16.72 8.52 -5.29
N LEU A 351 17.60 8.99 -4.40
CA LEU A 351 17.29 10.13 -3.54
C LEU A 351 17.08 11.41 -4.34
N THR A 352 15.94 12.05 -4.12
CA THR A 352 15.58 13.36 -4.72
C THR A 352 16.57 14.47 -4.38
N THR A 353 17.30 14.36 -3.27
CA THR A 353 18.33 15.32 -2.86
C THR A 353 19.70 15.12 -3.50
N ILE A 354 19.93 13.96 -4.14
CA ILE A 354 21.21 13.62 -4.78
C ILE A 354 21.09 13.72 -6.29
N LEU A 355 19.99 13.18 -6.83
CA LEU A 355 19.77 13.14 -8.25
C LEU A 355 19.24 14.49 -8.76
N LYS A 356 19.74 14.91 -9.92
CA LYS A 356 19.21 16.10 -10.60
C LYS A 356 17.88 15.76 -11.24
N GLU A 357 16.93 16.71 -11.22
CA GLU A 357 15.64 16.57 -11.89
C GLU A 357 15.79 16.05 -13.33
N ASP A 358 14.97 15.07 -13.68
CA ASP A 358 14.85 14.47 -15.01
C ASP A 358 13.35 14.44 -15.35
N GLU A 359 12.99 14.85 -16.56
CA GLU A 359 11.60 14.87 -17.03
C GLU A 359 11.10 13.48 -17.46
N ASN A 360 11.96 12.46 -17.45
CA ASN A 360 11.60 11.11 -17.86
C ASN A 360 10.60 10.46 -16.90
N SER A 361 9.47 9.98 -17.44
CA SER A 361 8.43 9.30 -16.67
C SER A 361 8.87 7.99 -16.00
N THR A 362 10.01 7.41 -16.39
CA THR A 362 10.58 6.19 -15.79
C THR A 362 11.75 6.47 -14.84
N ASP A 363 12.08 7.74 -14.61
CA ASP A 363 13.13 8.12 -13.67
C ASP A 363 12.64 7.91 -12.23
N TYR A 364 13.09 6.82 -11.62
CA TYR A 364 12.68 6.45 -10.27
C TYR A 364 13.32 7.35 -9.22
N ARG A 365 12.48 7.88 -8.34
CA ARG A 365 12.88 8.71 -7.21
C ARG A 365 12.36 8.17 -5.90
N CYS A 366 13.04 8.49 -4.81
CA CYS A 366 12.61 8.18 -3.45
C CYS A 366 12.93 9.37 -2.54
N ASP A 367 12.10 9.60 -1.53
CA ASP A 367 12.28 10.71 -0.62
C ASP A 367 13.16 10.34 0.59
N PRO A 368 14.09 11.20 1.02
CA PRO A 368 14.86 10.97 2.24
C PRO A 368 14.03 11.26 3.49
N THR A 369 14.05 10.33 4.45
CA THR A 369 13.68 10.65 5.85
C THR A 369 14.94 11.00 6.64
N SER A 370 14.83 11.93 7.60
CA SER A 370 15.97 12.24 8.48
C SER A 370 16.45 10.99 9.22
N VAL A 371 17.75 10.69 9.07
CA VAL A 371 18.44 9.61 9.77
C VAL A 371 19.21 10.09 11.00
N ASP A 372 19.12 11.39 11.36
CA ASP A 372 19.88 11.99 12.47
C ASP A 372 19.53 11.38 13.84
N ARG A 373 18.38 10.69 13.93
CA ARG A 373 17.91 10.02 15.14
C ARG A 373 18.48 8.61 15.30
N TYR A 374 19.16 8.07 14.29
CA TYR A 374 19.78 6.76 14.32
C TYR A 374 21.21 6.83 14.83
N GLN A 375 21.56 5.84 15.66
CA GLN A 375 22.94 5.50 15.97
C GLN A 375 23.43 4.48 14.94
N PHE A 376 24.52 4.79 14.23
CA PHE A 376 25.08 3.93 13.20
C PHE A 376 26.47 3.41 13.56
N LYS A 377 26.73 2.14 13.21
CA LYS A 377 28.08 1.55 13.24
C LYS A 377 28.41 0.90 11.90
N LYS A 378 29.49 1.36 11.26
CA LYS A 378 30.01 0.77 10.01
C LYS A 378 30.61 -0.61 10.26
N LEU A 379 30.27 -1.58 9.41
CA LEU A 379 30.87 -2.91 9.39
C LEU A 379 32.24 -2.82 8.72
N LYS A 380 33.30 -3.26 9.41
CA LYS A 380 34.70 -3.17 8.93
C LYS A 380 35.34 -4.52 8.59
N LYS A 381 34.74 -5.60 9.09
CA LYS A 381 35.24 -6.97 8.95
C LYS A 381 34.17 -7.82 8.28
N ASN A 382 34.57 -8.97 7.74
CA ASN A 382 33.65 -9.93 7.11
C ASN A 382 32.72 -10.60 8.12
N GLU A 383 33.11 -10.67 9.39
CA GLU A 383 32.27 -11.18 10.48
C GLU A 383 32.40 -10.32 11.72
N GLY A 384 31.37 -10.33 12.56
CA GLY A 384 31.40 -9.61 13.82
C GLY A 384 30.08 -9.61 14.57
N GLU A 385 30.18 -9.16 15.81
CA GLU A 385 29.05 -8.91 16.70
C GLU A 385 29.07 -7.44 17.11
N ILE A 386 27.89 -6.81 17.05
CA ILE A 386 27.69 -5.40 17.35
C ILE A 386 26.47 -5.28 18.23
N GLU A 387 26.56 -4.48 19.28
CA GLU A 387 25.42 -4.04 20.08
C GLU A 387 25.39 -2.51 20.09
N ILE A 388 24.20 -1.93 19.94
CA ILE A 388 23.96 -0.49 20.00
C ILE A 388 22.69 -0.28 20.82
N CYS A 389 22.74 0.68 21.75
CA CYS A 389 21.60 1.14 22.52
C CYS A 389 21.34 2.63 22.24
N ASP A 390 20.07 2.99 22.10
CA ASP A 390 19.59 4.38 22.09
C ASP A 390 18.52 4.51 23.19
N ASN A 391 18.94 5.08 24.32
CA ASN A 391 18.23 5.00 25.60
C ASN A 391 18.01 3.53 26.02
N ASP A 392 16.78 3.15 26.40
CA ASP A 392 16.43 1.81 26.87
C ASP A 392 16.24 0.78 25.74
N PHE A 393 16.29 1.22 24.48
CA PHE A 393 16.17 0.33 23.32
C PHE A 393 17.55 -0.08 22.81
N CYS A 394 17.85 -1.37 22.88
CA CYS A 394 19.09 -1.99 22.45
C CYS A 394 18.81 -3.02 21.36
N CYS A 395 19.65 -3.03 20.33
CA CYS A 395 19.69 -4.13 19.39
C CYS A 395 21.11 -4.68 19.22
N SER A 396 21.18 -5.99 18.98
CA SER A 396 22.40 -6.67 18.58
C SER A 396 22.32 -7.20 17.16
N LEU A 397 23.47 -7.20 16.50
CA LEU A 397 23.71 -7.74 15.16
C LEU A 397 24.86 -8.74 15.25
N SER A 398 24.65 -9.95 14.74
CA SER A 398 25.71 -10.92 14.42
C SER A 398 25.68 -11.19 12.93
N TYR A 399 26.83 -11.16 12.25
CA TYR A 399 26.87 -11.30 10.80
C TYR A 399 28.12 -12.05 10.30
N GLN A 400 27.98 -12.66 9.13
CA GLN A 400 29.06 -13.27 8.38
C GLN A 400 28.85 -13.01 6.87
N ALA A 401 29.80 -12.35 6.23
CA ALA A 401 29.84 -12.00 4.81
C ALA A 401 31.04 -12.65 4.11
N GLU A 402 30.94 -12.85 2.80
CA GLU A 402 32.09 -13.32 1.99
C GLU A 402 33.17 -12.24 1.88
N SER A 403 32.75 -10.98 1.75
CA SER A 403 33.60 -9.80 1.69
C SER A 403 32.87 -8.59 2.29
N MET A 404 33.62 -7.54 2.61
CA MET A 404 33.08 -6.27 3.12
C MET A 404 33.71 -5.11 2.33
N ASN A 405 33.55 -5.16 1.00
CA ASN A 405 34.11 -4.17 0.08
C ASN A 405 33.17 -2.97 -0.14
N GLU A 406 31.89 -3.16 0.16
CA GLU A 406 30.86 -2.13 0.08
C GLU A 406 30.51 -1.64 1.49
N ASP A 407 30.04 -0.40 1.58
CA ASP A 407 29.72 0.21 2.85
C ASP A 407 28.38 -0.31 3.41
N TYR A 408 28.48 -1.02 4.53
CA TYR A 408 27.35 -1.46 5.34
C TYR A 408 27.37 -0.85 6.73
N PHE A 409 26.18 -0.52 7.23
CA PHE A 409 25.98 0.04 8.56
C PHE A 409 24.90 -0.73 9.32
N PHE A 410 25.09 -0.88 10.62
CA PHE A 410 24.04 -1.26 11.55
C PHE A 410 23.47 0.01 12.19
N GLY A 411 22.18 0.28 11.98
CA GLY A 411 21.45 1.42 12.51
C GLY A 411 20.48 1.00 13.61
N VAL A 412 20.42 1.78 14.69
CA VAL A 412 19.46 1.59 15.80
C VAL A 412 18.88 2.93 16.23
N THR A 413 17.56 2.99 16.45
CA THR A 413 16.90 4.13 17.09
C THR A 413 15.74 3.68 17.97
N GLY A 414 15.66 4.23 19.18
CA GLY A 414 14.51 4.11 20.09
C GLY A 414 13.63 5.35 20.12
N LYS A 415 13.90 6.31 19.23
CA LYS A 415 13.24 7.61 19.17
C LYS A 415 12.08 7.58 18.19
N ASP A 416 11.15 8.52 18.39
CA ASP A 416 10.04 8.73 17.46
C ASP A 416 10.58 9.15 16.09
N MET A 417 9.94 8.63 15.04
CA MET A 417 10.18 9.02 13.66
C MET A 417 9.38 10.27 13.32
N SER A 418 9.90 11.05 12.38
CA SER A 418 9.26 12.28 11.90
C SER A 418 9.32 12.31 10.38
N PHE A 419 8.16 12.29 9.73
CA PHE A 419 8.04 12.52 8.29
C PHE A 419 7.66 13.98 8.04
N TYR A 420 8.43 14.64 7.17
CA TYR A 420 8.21 16.04 6.77
C TYR A 420 8.12 17.06 7.92
N ASN A 421 8.58 16.70 9.13
CA ASN A 421 8.38 17.44 10.37
C ASN A 421 6.91 17.63 10.81
N VAL A 422 5.97 16.96 10.12
CA VAL A 422 4.53 17.03 10.37
C VAL A 422 4.06 15.78 11.09
N PHE A 423 4.32 14.61 10.51
CA PHE A 423 3.84 13.34 11.05
C PHE A 423 4.86 12.74 12.01
N LYS A 424 4.47 12.52 13.26
CA LYS A 424 5.35 11.97 14.30
C LYS A 424 4.83 10.62 14.76
N PHE A 425 5.66 9.60 14.57
CA PHE A 425 5.32 8.21 14.81
C PHE A 425 6.19 7.62 15.90
N GLY A 426 5.58 6.97 16.89
CA GLY A 426 6.30 6.21 17.90
C GLY A 426 6.97 4.99 17.29
N THR A 427 8.29 4.91 17.30
CA THR A 427 9.01 3.83 16.62
C THR A 427 10.16 3.28 17.45
N GLN A 428 10.46 2.00 17.22
CA GLN A 428 11.72 1.36 17.59
C GLN A 428 12.23 0.65 16.35
N SER A 429 13.48 0.87 15.94
CA SER A 429 13.95 0.35 14.66
C SER A 429 15.41 -0.05 14.76
N CYS A 430 15.73 -1.24 14.25
CA CYS A 430 17.12 -1.61 14.02
C CYS A 430 17.30 -2.45 12.76
N PHE A 431 18.35 -2.13 12.00
CA PHE A 431 18.57 -2.71 10.68
C PHE A 431 20.04 -2.69 10.27
N LEU A 432 20.40 -3.66 9.44
CA LEU A 432 21.60 -3.68 8.60
C LEU A 432 21.24 -3.06 7.25
N ALA A 433 22.06 -2.11 6.77
CA ALA A 433 21.83 -1.41 5.50
C ALA A 433 23.09 -1.22 4.68
N ARG A 434 22.96 -1.41 3.36
CA ARG A 434 23.87 -0.87 2.35
C ARG A 434 23.57 0.62 2.15
N CYS A 435 24.50 1.46 2.57
CA CYS A 435 24.39 2.92 2.45
C CYS A 435 25.77 3.58 2.45
N GLU A 436 25.86 4.80 1.96
CA GLU A 436 27.08 5.59 1.90
C GLU A 436 26.95 6.84 2.79
N SER A 437 28.10 7.34 3.24
CA SER A 437 28.18 8.57 4.02
C SER A 437 28.38 9.77 3.11
N ILE A 438 27.56 10.80 3.26
CA ILE A 438 27.76 12.12 2.64
C ILE A 438 28.24 13.09 3.73
N GLU A 439 29.30 13.84 3.44
CA GLU A 439 29.87 14.85 4.37
C GLU A 439 30.15 14.31 5.78
N GLY A 440 30.59 13.05 5.87
CA GLY A 440 30.89 12.39 7.14
C GLY A 440 29.68 11.91 7.95
N LYS A 441 28.45 12.20 7.52
CA LYS A 441 27.23 11.69 8.15
C LYS A 441 26.93 10.28 7.65
N ALA A 442 26.81 9.33 8.57
CA ALA A 442 26.59 7.93 8.25
C ALA A 442 25.21 7.71 7.61
N CYS A 443 25.16 6.85 6.59
CA CYS A 443 23.93 6.29 6.04
C CYS A 443 22.92 7.34 5.53
N THR A 444 23.43 8.45 4.96
CA THR A 444 22.62 9.52 4.36
C THR A 444 22.31 9.28 2.88
N ASN A 445 23.00 8.34 2.23
CA ASN A 445 22.70 7.88 0.87
C ASN A 445 22.42 6.37 0.86
N TYR A 446 21.17 5.96 0.65
CA TYR A 446 20.82 4.55 0.52
C TYR A 446 21.04 4.07 -0.92
N ILE A 447 21.77 2.96 -1.06
CA ILE A 447 22.15 2.42 -2.36
C ILE A 447 21.28 1.22 -2.69
N LEU A 448 20.69 1.20 -3.89
CA LEU A 448 19.73 0.19 -4.33
C LEU A 448 20.38 -1.05 -4.97
N LYS A 449 21.71 -1.12 -5.00
CA LYS A 449 22.47 -2.23 -5.60
C LYS A 449 23.59 -2.70 -4.70
N SER A 450 23.84 -4.01 -4.71
CA SER A 450 24.96 -4.58 -3.96
C SER A 450 25.43 -5.90 -4.56
N ASN A 451 26.74 -6.13 -4.42
CA ASN A 451 27.39 -7.41 -4.70
C ASN A 451 27.81 -8.16 -3.41
N THR A 452 27.51 -7.60 -2.23
CA THR A 452 27.94 -8.17 -0.95
C THR A 452 27.04 -9.33 -0.55
N VAL A 453 27.64 -10.51 -0.48
CA VAL A 453 26.96 -11.74 -0.10
C VAL A 453 27.15 -12.00 1.39
N PHE A 454 26.08 -11.90 2.16
CA PHE A 454 26.03 -12.38 3.54
C PHE A 454 25.67 -13.87 3.56
N ARG A 455 26.40 -14.69 4.33
CA ARG A 455 26.04 -16.09 4.64
C ARG A 455 24.99 -16.16 5.73
N ARG A 456 25.16 -15.36 6.78
CA ARG A 456 24.29 -15.30 7.96
C ARG A 456 24.20 -13.88 8.48
N VAL A 457 23.00 -13.50 8.90
CA VAL A 457 22.74 -12.27 9.66
C VAL A 457 21.71 -12.61 10.74
N GLU A 458 21.94 -12.20 11.98
CA GLU A 458 20.99 -12.28 13.07
C GLU A 458 20.85 -10.90 13.69
N ILE A 459 19.62 -10.41 13.84
CA ILE A 459 19.28 -9.19 14.57
C ILE A 459 18.36 -9.56 15.73
N LYS A 460 18.65 -9.03 16.92
CA LYS A 460 17.80 -9.10 18.12
C LYS A 460 17.57 -7.70 18.67
N GLY A 461 16.37 -7.42 19.17
CA GLY A 461 16.06 -6.14 19.83
C GLY A 461 15.07 -6.29 20.99
N ASN A 462 15.16 -5.44 22.01
CA ASN A 462 14.24 -5.44 23.15
C ASN A 462 13.03 -4.52 22.89
N PHE A 463 12.22 -4.86 21.89
CA PHE A 463 11.00 -4.12 21.55
C PHE A 463 10.00 -4.09 22.70
N LEU A 464 9.28 -2.97 22.84
CA LEU A 464 8.29 -2.77 23.91
C LEU A 464 6.95 -3.48 23.64
N ASN A 465 6.69 -3.86 22.40
CA ASN A 465 5.48 -4.59 22.01
C ASN A 465 5.75 -5.52 20.82
N ASP A 466 4.76 -6.35 20.49
CA ASP A 466 4.84 -7.34 19.41
C ASP A 466 4.45 -6.76 18.03
N GLN A 467 4.13 -5.46 17.93
CA GLN A 467 3.81 -4.82 16.65
C GLN A 467 5.10 -4.50 15.89
N ILE A 468 5.74 -5.54 15.37
CA ILE A 468 7.05 -5.49 14.73
C ILE A 468 6.92 -5.94 13.28
N LEU A 469 7.38 -5.07 12.38
CA LEU A 469 7.42 -5.28 10.93
C LEU A 469 8.81 -5.80 10.54
N PRO A 470 8.95 -7.10 10.22
CA PRO A 470 10.23 -7.67 9.77
C PRO A 470 10.44 -7.46 8.27
N PHE A 471 11.67 -7.17 7.85
CA PHE A 471 11.98 -6.94 6.44
C PHE A 471 13.35 -7.49 6.03
N ALA A 472 13.41 -8.03 4.81
CA ALA A 472 14.61 -8.50 4.15
C ALA A 472 14.51 -8.14 2.66
N ILE A 473 15.51 -7.40 2.18
CA ILE A 473 15.56 -6.85 0.83
C ILE A 473 16.94 -7.17 0.24
N ASP A 474 16.94 -7.81 -0.93
CA ASP A 474 18.12 -8.11 -1.74
C ASP A 474 18.40 -6.98 -2.76
N SER A 475 19.50 -7.09 -3.52
CA SER A 475 19.87 -6.13 -4.58
C SER A 475 18.72 -5.82 -5.52
N ASP A 476 18.71 -4.59 -6.03
CA ASP A 476 17.68 -4.05 -6.92
C ASP A 476 16.29 -4.04 -6.25
N VAL A 477 16.31 -3.88 -4.92
CA VAL A 477 15.14 -3.77 -4.03
C VAL A 477 14.16 -4.94 -4.19
N ARG A 478 14.70 -6.14 -4.45
CA ARG A 478 13.89 -7.36 -4.50
C ARG A 478 13.61 -7.86 -3.08
N LEU A 479 12.40 -8.33 -2.83
CA LEU A 479 12.07 -8.96 -1.55
C LEU A 479 12.91 -10.24 -1.43
N THR A 480 13.66 -10.37 -0.34
CA THR A 480 14.47 -11.57 -0.11
C THR A 480 13.55 -12.78 0.02
N ASN A 481 13.85 -13.85 -0.73
CA ASN A 481 13.09 -15.09 -0.70
C ASN A 481 12.82 -15.55 0.76
N LYS A 482 11.56 -15.81 1.08
CA LYS A 482 11.10 -16.15 2.43
C LYS A 482 11.85 -17.34 3.05
N ASN A 483 12.33 -18.29 2.25
CA ASN A 483 13.08 -19.45 2.73
C ASN A 483 14.47 -19.09 3.28
N LYS A 484 15.00 -17.90 2.98
CA LYS A 484 16.29 -17.44 3.47
C LYS A 484 16.20 -16.75 4.82
N TRP A 485 15.00 -16.47 5.34
CA TRP A 485 14.88 -15.74 6.60
C TRP A 485 13.65 -16.09 7.43
N SER A 486 13.77 -15.90 8.74
CA SER A 486 12.71 -16.14 9.71
C SER A 486 12.65 -15.02 10.74
N PHE A 487 11.47 -14.81 11.30
CA PHE A 487 11.19 -13.89 12.39
C PHE A 487 10.42 -14.68 13.46
N ASP A 488 10.80 -14.53 14.72
CA ASP A 488 10.20 -15.27 15.83
C ASP A 488 8.91 -14.65 16.37
N GLN A 489 8.38 -13.62 15.68
CA GLN A 489 7.20 -12.85 16.07
C GLN A 489 7.36 -12.04 17.36
N LYS A 490 8.59 -11.87 17.88
CA LYS A 490 8.83 -11.19 19.16
C LYS A 490 9.99 -10.20 19.13
N SER A 491 11.17 -10.62 18.70
CA SER A 491 12.36 -9.79 18.89
C SER A 491 13.55 -10.16 18.02
N ARG A 492 13.49 -11.31 17.33
CA ARG A 492 14.65 -11.86 16.64
C ARG A 492 14.34 -12.24 15.21
N MET A 493 15.21 -11.79 14.30
CA MET A 493 15.19 -12.14 12.90
C MET A 493 16.51 -12.79 12.49
N MET A 494 16.42 -13.86 11.69
CA MET A 494 17.57 -14.60 11.19
C MET A 494 17.53 -14.69 9.68
N TYR A 495 18.68 -14.51 9.03
CA TYR A 495 18.92 -14.68 7.61
C TYR A 495 20.00 -15.75 7.38
N SER A 496 19.81 -16.57 6.36
CA SER A 496 20.71 -17.66 5.97
C SER A 496 20.72 -17.85 4.45
N ASN A 497 21.90 -17.76 3.86
CA ASN A 497 22.11 -17.75 2.41
C ASN A 497 23.12 -18.81 1.98
N PHE A 498 22.81 -20.08 2.23
CA PHE A 498 23.74 -21.18 1.99
C PHE A 498 24.12 -21.35 0.51
N ASN A 499 23.24 -20.96 -0.41
CA ASN A 499 23.48 -21.04 -1.85
C ASN A 499 24.28 -19.87 -2.42
N LYS A 500 24.50 -18.78 -1.65
CA LYS A 500 25.24 -17.58 -2.07
C LYS A 500 24.68 -16.90 -3.32
N GLN A 501 23.38 -17.03 -3.57
CA GLN A 501 22.73 -16.53 -4.79
C GLN A 501 22.06 -15.15 -4.63
N SER A 502 22.16 -14.51 -3.46
CA SER A 502 21.63 -13.15 -3.28
C SER A 502 22.57 -12.26 -2.48
N SER A 503 22.55 -10.98 -2.85
CA SER A 503 23.23 -9.89 -2.17
C SER A 503 22.20 -9.12 -1.36
N LEU A 504 22.39 -9.03 -0.05
CA LEU A 504 21.42 -8.44 0.87
C LEU A 504 21.64 -6.93 0.95
N LEU A 505 20.64 -6.10 0.65
CA LEU A 505 20.71 -4.65 0.81
C LEU A 505 20.31 -4.18 2.21
N PHE A 506 19.22 -4.73 2.72
CA PHE A 506 18.55 -4.18 3.89
C PHE A 506 17.85 -5.30 4.66
N PHE A 507 18.10 -5.36 5.97
CA PHE A 507 17.59 -6.43 6.82
C PHE A 507 17.37 -5.93 8.24
N GLY A 508 16.17 -6.11 8.80
CA GLY A 508 15.88 -5.54 10.11
C GLY A 508 14.45 -5.68 10.59
N LEU A 509 14.21 -5.01 11.71
CA LEU A 509 12.98 -5.03 12.47
C LEU A 509 12.54 -3.59 12.76
N HIS A 510 11.28 -3.27 12.45
CA HIS A 510 10.67 -1.97 12.70
C HIS A 510 9.43 -2.11 13.57
N GLY A 511 9.51 -1.71 14.83
CA GLY A 511 8.42 -1.72 15.80
C GLY A 511 7.61 -0.41 15.79
N ARG A 512 6.28 -0.53 15.91
CA ARG A 512 5.35 0.60 16.02
C ARG A 512 4.79 0.74 17.43
N LEU A 513 4.97 1.92 18.01
CA LEU A 513 4.46 2.31 19.31
C LEU A 513 3.32 3.32 19.13
N PHE A 514 2.14 2.83 18.73
CA PHE A 514 1.01 3.70 18.37
C PHE A 514 0.60 4.69 19.47
N ASP A 515 0.76 4.33 20.74
CA ASP A 515 0.40 5.20 21.87
C ASP A 515 1.35 6.42 22.03
N ARG A 516 2.48 6.43 21.29
CA ARG A 516 3.42 7.56 21.21
C ARG A 516 3.24 8.40 19.95
N ASP A 517 2.33 8.03 19.06
CA ASP A 517 2.02 8.87 17.89
C ASP A 517 1.45 10.21 18.39
N LYS A 518 1.90 11.33 17.80
CA LYS A 518 1.29 12.62 18.11
C LYS A 518 0.08 12.81 17.21
N ASN A 519 -1.05 13.13 17.84
CA ASN A 519 -2.31 13.30 17.14
C ASN A 519 -2.22 14.52 16.20
N ILE A 520 -2.28 14.27 14.90
CA ILE A 520 -2.21 15.30 13.85
C ILE A 520 -3.42 16.26 13.97
N TYR A 521 -4.50 15.79 14.63
CA TYR A 521 -5.78 16.48 14.72
C TYR A 521 -6.05 17.20 16.07
N ASP A 522 -5.19 17.04 17.10
CA ASP A 522 -5.35 17.75 18.38
C ASP A 522 -4.68 19.14 18.40
N GLU A 523 -3.86 19.47 17.40
CA GLU A 523 -3.41 20.85 17.20
C GLU A 523 -4.52 21.64 16.50
N SER A 524 -5.49 22.10 17.30
CA SER A 524 -6.43 23.14 16.91
C SER A 524 -5.66 24.30 16.27
N ASN A 525 -5.90 24.56 14.98
CA ASN A 525 -5.20 25.50 14.09
C ASN A 525 -3.88 25.00 13.49
N SER A 526 -3.93 24.06 12.54
CA SER A 526 -3.42 24.26 11.18
C SER A 526 -3.40 22.93 10.41
N ALA A 527 -4.37 22.73 9.51
CA ALA A 527 -4.00 22.03 8.28
C ALA A 527 -3.01 22.97 7.57
N PRO A 528 -1.74 22.60 7.35
CA PRO A 528 -0.86 23.43 6.54
C PRO A 528 -1.48 23.50 5.14
N TYR A 529 -2.00 24.67 4.80
CA TYR A 529 -2.42 25.05 3.46
C TYR A 529 -1.17 24.98 2.58
N TYR A 530 -0.92 23.83 1.95
CA TYR A 530 0.01 23.77 0.83
C TYR A 530 -0.76 24.14 -0.43
N SER A 531 -0.68 25.41 -0.81
CA SER A 531 -0.98 25.82 -2.19
C SER A 531 -0.11 24.98 -3.11
N SER A 532 -0.74 24.26 -4.04
CA SER A 532 -0.15 23.73 -5.29
C SER A 532 1.38 23.73 -5.32
N ILE A 533 1.99 22.56 -5.08
CA ILE A 533 3.39 22.35 -5.46
C ILE A 533 3.44 22.33 -7.00
N GLY A 534 3.51 23.53 -7.60
CA GLY A 534 4.46 23.77 -8.67
C GLY A 534 5.88 23.80 -8.07
N PRO A 535 6.92 23.54 -8.86
CA PRO A 535 8.24 23.22 -8.35
C PRO A 535 8.77 24.40 -7.52
N LEU A 536 9.08 24.15 -6.26
CA LEU A 536 9.74 25.13 -5.40
C LEU A 536 11.15 24.63 -5.12
N LEU A 537 12.02 24.81 -6.13
CA LEU A 537 13.48 24.78 -5.99
C LEU A 537 14.07 26.04 -6.63
N THR A 538 13.69 27.21 -6.10
CA THR A 538 14.53 28.41 -6.19
C THR A 538 14.82 28.88 -4.78
N LEU A 539 16.05 28.64 -4.30
CA LEU A 539 16.90 29.60 -3.59
C LEU A 539 18.09 28.88 -2.93
N GLY A 540 19.25 29.06 -3.55
CA GLY A 540 20.56 28.70 -3.02
C GLY A 540 21.63 29.53 -3.71
N LEU A 541 21.49 30.86 -3.72
CA LEU A 541 22.56 31.78 -4.12
C LEU A 541 22.90 32.67 -2.93
N SER A 542 23.91 32.26 -2.16
CA SER A 542 24.65 33.14 -1.27
C SER A 542 25.57 34.02 -2.13
N LEU A 543 25.09 35.21 -2.51
CA LEU A 543 25.92 36.24 -3.14
C LEU A 543 26.59 37.07 -2.05
N SER A 544 27.84 36.74 -1.77
CA SER A 544 28.79 37.61 -1.06
C SER A 544 29.10 38.81 -1.97
N PHE A 545 28.61 39.99 -1.63
CA PHE A 545 29.01 41.24 -2.27
C PHE A 545 30.47 41.55 -1.95
N ILE A 546 31.32 41.59 -2.97
CA ILE A 546 32.59 42.33 -2.94
C ILE A 546 32.40 43.54 -3.86
N LEU A 547 32.33 44.72 -3.25
CA LEU A 547 32.47 46.01 -3.91
C LEU A 547 33.88 46.11 -4.50
N VAL A 548 34.01 46.33 -5.81
CA VAL A 548 35.06 47.20 -6.36
C VAL A 548 34.46 47.99 -7.52
N THR A 549 34.43 49.30 -7.31
CA THR A 549 34.14 50.39 -8.23
C THR A 549 35.08 50.43 -9.45
N LEU A 550 34.52 50.74 -10.61
CA LEU A 550 34.86 51.93 -11.42
C LEU A 550 33.79 52.17 -12.49
#